data_AF-A0AAV0MJE0-F1
#
_entry.id   AF-A0AAV0MJE0-F1
#
_cell.length_a   1.000
_cell.length_b   1.000
_cell.length_c   1.000
_cell.angle_alpha   90.00
_cell.angle_beta   90.00
_cell.angle_gamma   90.00
#
_symmetry.space_group_name_H-M   'P 1'
#
loop_
_entity.id
_entity.type
_entity.pdbx_description
1 polymer ?
#
loop_
_entity_poly.entity_id
_entity_poly.type
_entity_poly.pdbx_seq_one_letter_code
_entity_poly.pdbx_strand_id
1 'polypeptide(L)'
;MQKNNIREGDRWSLPTPPSPHSSNIEEYSSSATSSSGCTIPNCISHASTAASCFHTNHNRRTKKNSNNKSSSRHHGAPEMVAERVDVRSMSFIGTHEYLTPEIIAGDGHGDEVDWWMLGIFVYEMFYGVTQFRRCDHEPTLVSVVARALEFPWKPAVPGPAKELIAHPLIKDPARRLGSTLGAMAIKHHPFFTG
;
A
#
# COMPACT_ATOMS: atom_id res chain seq x y z
N MET A 1 -42.14 -43.61 27.14
CA MET A 1 -41.77 -44.71 26.25
C MET A 1 -42.17 -44.35 24.83
N GLN A 2 -41.22 -43.99 23.97
CA GLN A 2 -41.35 -44.08 22.52
C GLN A 2 -39.93 -44.09 21.96
N LYS A 3 -39.53 -45.27 21.52
CA LYS A 3 -38.32 -45.55 20.74
C LYS A 3 -38.59 -45.14 19.30
N ASN A 4 -37.55 -44.69 18.59
CA ASN A 4 -37.31 -44.75 17.14
C ASN A 4 -36.04 -43.91 16.91
N ASN A 5 -34.80 -44.43 16.99
CA ASN A 5 -34.08 -45.31 16.07
C ASN A 5 -34.37 -45.05 14.58
N ILE A 6 -33.46 -44.37 13.88
CA ILE A 6 -33.10 -44.57 12.46
C ILE A 6 -31.74 -43.87 12.18
N ARG A 7 -30.74 -44.74 11.95
CA ARG A 7 -29.66 -44.73 10.94
C ARG A 7 -28.65 -43.56 10.88
N GLU A 8 -27.45 -43.89 11.36
CA GLU A 8 -26.19 -43.46 10.77
C GLU A 8 -26.15 -43.78 9.27
N GLY A 9 -25.54 -42.92 8.44
CA GLY A 9 -25.17 -43.35 7.10
C GLY A 9 -24.89 -42.32 6.00
N ASP A 10 -24.94 -41.01 6.20
CA ASP A 10 -24.68 -40.07 5.10
C ASP A 10 -23.24 -39.58 5.09
N ARG A 11 -22.39 -40.49 4.63
CA ARG A 11 -20.99 -40.29 4.28
C ARG A 11 -20.90 -39.31 3.10
N TRP A 12 -20.27 -38.16 3.35
CA TRP A 12 -19.89 -37.13 2.37
C TRP A 12 -19.44 -37.73 1.04
N SER A 13 -20.28 -37.61 0.02
CA SER A 13 -19.94 -37.95 -1.36
C SER A 13 -19.35 -36.72 -2.02
N LEU A 14 -18.02 -36.63 -2.05
CA LEU A 14 -17.27 -35.66 -2.84
C LEU A 14 -17.27 -36.10 -4.32
N PRO A 15 -17.64 -35.24 -5.29
CA PRO A 15 -17.37 -35.53 -6.69
C PRO A 15 -15.86 -35.34 -6.99
N THR A 16 -15.24 -36.38 -7.50
CA THR A 16 -13.84 -36.44 -7.94
C THR A 16 -13.60 -35.57 -9.19
N PRO A 17 -12.45 -34.88 -9.31
CA PRO A 17 -12.10 -34.10 -10.50
C PRO A 17 -11.64 -35.01 -11.66
N PRO A 18 -12.04 -34.71 -12.92
CA PRO A 18 -11.44 -35.35 -14.08
C PRO A 18 -10.25 -34.53 -14.63
N SER A 19 -9.11 -35.17 -14.81
CA SER A 19 -7.97 -34.72 -15.64
C SER A 19 -7.18 -35.96 -16.11
N PRO A 20 -6.39 -35.95 -17.20
CA PRO A 20 -6.27 -34.94 -18.27
C PRO A 20 -6.39 -35.54 -19.70
N HIS A 21 -6.86 -34.76 -20.67
CA HIS A 21 -6.60 -35.05 -22.09
C HIS A 21 -5.62 -34.03 -22.67
N SER A 22 -4.61 -34.60 -23.32
CA SER A 22 -3.45 -33.98 -23.92
C SER A 22 -3.77 -33.43 -25.31
N SER A 23 -3.39 -32.18 -25.59
CA SER A 23 -2.90 -31.78 -26.92
C SER A 23 -2.23 -30.40 -26.89
N ASN A 24 -0.99 -30.41 -27.39
CA ASN A 24 -0.23 -29.34 -28.03
C ASN A 24 0.49 -28.33 -27.13
N ILE A 25 1.66 -28.80 -26.70
CA ILE A 25 2.88 -28.02 -26.48
C ILE A 25 3.33 -27.48 -27.85
N GLU A 26 3.31 -26.17 -28.05
CA GLU A 26 4.20 -25.54 -29.03
C GLU A 26 5.49 -25.13 -28.31
N GLU A 27 6.49 -25.93 -28.60
CA GLU A 27 7.89 -25.79 -28.27
C GLU A 27 8.51 -24.75 -29.21
N TYR A 28 9.04 -23.65 -28.67
CA TYR A 28 10.00 -22.82 -29.41
C TYR A 28 11.32 -22.78 -28.63
N SER A 29 12.21 -23.69 -29.02
CA SER A 29 13.57 -23.75 -28.50
C SER A 29 14.53 -23.03 -29.46
N SER A 30 15.30 -22.13 -28.86
CA SER A 30 16.72 -21.84 -29.14
C SER A 30 17.13 -21.20 -30.48
N SER A 31 17.71 -20.01 -30.39
CA SER A 31 19.10 -19.81 -30.84
C SER A 31 19.67 -18.51 -30.29
N ALA A 32 20.79 -18.62 -29.58
CA ALA A 32 21.69 -17.51 -29.31
C ALA A 32 22.68 -17.40 -30.48
N THR A 33 22.81 -16.21 -31.07
CA THR A 33 24.04 -15.80 -31.74
C THR A 33 24.31 -14.32 -31.49
N SER A 34 25.57 -14.09 -31.23
CA SER A 34 26.23 -12.82 -30.95
C SER A 34 26.26 -11.87 -32.14
N SER A 35 26.48 -10.60 -31.78
CA SER A 35 27.28 -9.61 -32.50
C SER A 35 26.55 -8.65 -33.44
N SER A 36 26.71 -7.37 -33.07
CA SER A 36 27.10 -6.28 -33.96
C SER A 36 26.11 -5.74 -34.99
N GLY A 37 25.66 -4.51 -34.73
CA GLY A 37 25.44 -3.51 -35.78
C GLY A 37 23.98 -3.19 -36.09
N CYS A 38 23.40 -2.21 -35.40
CA CYS A 38 22.32 -1.42 -35.98
C CYS A 38 22.94 -0.25 -36.75
N THR A 39 23.12 -0.44 -38.06
CA THR A 39 23.44 0.61 -39.01
C THR A 39 22.20 1.50 -39.17
N ILE A 40 22.20 2.67 -38.55
CA ILE A 40 21.30 3.77 -38.95
C ILE A 40 22.01 4.56 -40.05
N PRO A 41 21.49 4.66 -41.28
CA PRO A 41 21.93 5.70 -42.19
C PRO A 41 21.20 7.01 -41.88
N ASN A 42 22.03 8.02 -41.64
CA ASN A 42 21.80 9.46 -41.74
C ASN A 42 20.88 10.17 -40.74
N CYS A 43 21.56 10.63 -39.69
CA CYS A 43 21.49 11.98 -39.17
C CYS A 43 21.44 13.07 -40.28
N ILE A 44 20.52 14.05 -40.11
CA ILE A 44 20.82 15.45 -40.38
C ILE A 44 20.51 16.22 -39.10
N SER A 45 21.58 16.79 -38.57
CA SER A 45 21.71 17.65 -37.41
C SER A 45 20.78 18.87 -37.46
N HIS A 46 20.24 19.30 -36.31
CA HIS A 46 20.64 20.57 -35.69
C HIS A 46 19.94 20.85 -34.34
N ALA A 47 20.69 21.53 -33.48
CA ALA A 47 20.29 22.31 -32.31
C ALA A 47 20.01 21.57 -31.00
N SER A 48 21.13 21.21 -30.37
CA SER A 48 21.38 21.27 -28.94
C SER A 48 20.80 22.52 -28.26
N THR A 49 20.06 22.33 -27.16
CA THR A 49 20.23 23.16 -25.95
C THR A 49 19.93 22.28 -24.74
N ALA A 50 20.93 22.17 -23.87
CA ALA A 50 20.94 21.33 -22.69
C ALA A 50 19.92 21.78 -21.64
N ALA A 51 19.40 20.80 -20.90
CA ALA A 51 18.72 20.99 -19.63
C ALA A 51 19.65 21.70 -18.64
N SER A 52 19.17 22.79 -18.03
CA SER A 52 19.89 23.53 -16.99
C SER A 52 19.57 22.92 -15.62
N CYS A 53 20.59 22.29 -15.04
CA CYS A 53 20.62 21.82 -13.66
C CYS A 53 21.01 23.00 -12.75
N PHE A 54 20.23 23.21 -11.67
CA PHE A 54 20.53 23.90 -10.39
C PHE A 54 21.33 25.22 -10.39
N HIS A 55 20.81 26.25 -9.70
CA HIS A 55 21.46 26.96 -8.57
C HIS A 55 20.54 28.09 -8.07
N THR A 56 19.98 27.92 -6.87
CA THR A 56 19.26 28.96 -6.13
C THR A 56 20.27 30.00 -5.64
N ASN A 57 20.25 31.20 -6.22
CA ASN A 57 21.09 32.30 -5.76
C ASN A 57 20.45 32.99 -4.54
N HIS A 58 21.07 32.77 -3.38
CA HIS A 58 20.69 33.32 -2.09
C HIS A 58 21.23 34.75 -1.96
N ASN A 59 20.49 35.76 -2.46
CA ASN A 59 20.93 37.15 -2.35
C ASN A 59 20.51 37.77 -1.01
N ARG A 60 21.41 37.76 -0.02
CA ARG A 60 21.29 38.57 1.20
C ARG A 60 21.47 40.05 0.83
N ARG A 61 20.41 40.84 0.97
CA ARG A 61 20.52 42.31 1.00
C ARG A 61 20.09 42.85 2.36
N THR A 62 21.07 43.34 3.09
CA THR A 62 20.94 44.19 4.27
C THR A 62 20.78 45.66 3.83
N LYS A 63 19.69 46.34 4.22
CA LYS A 63 19.74 47.76 4.67
C LYS A 63 18.45 48.28 5.35
N LYS A 64 18.56 48.42 6.67
CA LYS A 64 18.13 49.49 7.61
C LYS A 64 16.88 50.38 7.37
N ASN A 65 16.05 50.42 8.44
CA ASN A 65 15.23 51.48 9.07
C ASN A 65 14.13 52.25 8.33
N SER A 66 12.90 52.13 8.83
CA SER A 66 12.03 53.25 9.23
C SER A 66 10.87 52.74 10.12
N ASN A 67 10.57 53.49 11.19
CA ASN A 67 9.48 53.27 12.14
C ASN A 67 8.10 53.57 11.51
N ASN A 68 7.07 52.76 11.81
CA ASN A 68 5.81 53.21 12.43
C ASN A 68 4.73 52.12 12.59
N LYS A 69 4.22 52.02 13.82
CA LYS A 69 2.82 51.78 14.28
C LYS A 69 1.89 50.76 13.60
N SER A 70 1.47 49.80 14.44
CA SER A 70 0.12 49.22 14.63
C SER A 70 -0.60 48.49 13.48
N SER A 71 -0.83 47.19 13.65
CA SER A 71 -2.17 46.58 13.85
C SER A 71 -2.07 45.05 13.70
N SER A 72 -2.69 44.31 14.62
CA SER A 72 -2.76 42.85 14.57
C SER A 72 -3.54 42.40 13.34
N ARG A 73 -2.91 41.61 12.47
CA ARG A 73 -3.61 40.81 11.48
C ARG A 73 -3.17 39.37 11.64
N HIS A 74 -4.08 38.55 12.15
CA HIS A 74 -4.02 37.11 12.03
C HIS A 74 -4.03 36.78 10.53
N HIS A 75 -2.85 36.61 9.95
CA HIS A 75 -2.72 35.92 8.67
C HIS A 75 -2.84 34.43 8.96
N GLY A 76 -4.08 33.94 8.97
CA GLY A 76 -4.35 32.51 8.86
C GLY A 76 -3.59 31.99 7.65
N ALA A 77 -2.68 31.05 7.88
CA ALA A 77 -1.97 30.39 6.80
C ALA A 77 -3.01 29.80 5.81
N PRO A 78 -2.78 29.86 4.50
CA PRO A 78 -3.66 29.20 3.55
C PRO A 78 -3.68 27.70 3.88
N GLU A 79 -4.82 27.23 4.38
CA GLU A 79 -5.09 25.81 4.56
C GLU A 79 -5.26 25.22 3.16
N MET A 80 -4.23 24.54 2.69
CA MET A 80 -4.24 23.86 1.40
C MET A 80 -5.21 22.67 1.49
N VAL A 81 -6.47 22.92 1.20
CA VAL A 81 -7.47 21.87 1.04
C VAL A 81 -7.34 21.32 -0.38
N ALA A 82 -6.64 20.19 -0.51
CA ALA A 82 -6.73 19.37 -1.71
C ALA A 82 -8.10 18.67 -1.66
N GLU A 83 -9.00 19.04 -2.57
CA GLU A 83 -10.21 18.27 -2.80
C GLU A 83 -9.82 16.85 -3.25
N ARG A 84 -10.33 15.82 -2.55
CA ARG A 84 -10.09 14.43 -2.94
C ARG A 84 -10.82 14.18 -4.26
N VAL A 85 -10.07 13.99 -5.34
CA VAL A 85 -10.63 13.40 -6.55
C VAL A 85 -10.81 11.91 -6.27
N ASP A 86 -12.06 11.43 -6.30
CA ASP A 86 -12.40 10.02 -6.10
C ASP A 86 -11.99 9.19 -7.34
N VAL A 87 -10.68 9.06 -7.54
CA VAL A 87 -10.07 8.20 -8.56
C VAL A 87 -9.78 6.86 -7.90
N ARG A 88 -10.54 5.82 -8.27
CA ARG A 88 -10.31 4.46 -7.79
C ARG A 88 -9.81 3.56 -8.92
N SER A 89 -8.82 2.74 -8.59
CA SER A 89 -8.25 1.73 -9.47
C SER A 89 -8.81 0.34 -9.16
N MET A 90 -8.80 -0.56 -10.14
CA MET A 90 -9.32 -1.95 -10.02
C MET A 90 -8.21 -3.02 -10.15
N SER A 91 -6.94 -2.62 -10.13
CA SER A 91 -5.83 -3.56 -10.30
C SER A 91 -5.61 -4.46 -9.09
N PHE A 92 -5.53 -5.76 -9.31
CA PHE A 92 -5.08 -6.73 -8.30
C PHE A 92 -3.57 -6.95 -8.43
N ILE A 93 -2.78 -6.11 -7.75
CA ILE A 93 -1.31 -6.17 -7.80
C ILE A 93 -0.79 -5.98 -6.38
N GLY A 94 0.25 -6.74 -6.03
CA GLY A 94 0.98 -6.59 -4.78
C GLY A 94 1.49 -7.91 -4.24
N THR A 95 2.25 -7.83 -3.16
CA THR A 95 2.64 -9.01 -2.38
C THR A 95 1.48 -9.37 -1.45
N HIS A 96 1.10 -10.65 -1.44
CA HIS A 96 -0.08 -11.18 -0.71
C HIS A 96 -0.19 -10.70 0.75
N GLU A 97 0.93 -10.46 1.45
CA GLU A 97 0.97 -10.01 2.84
C GLU A 97 0.62 -8.53 3.05
N TYR A 98 0.77 -7.71 2.01
CA TYR A 98 0.57 -6.26 2.05
C TYR A 98 -0.73 -5.83 1.34
N LEU A 99 -1.40 -6.77 0.67
CA LEU A 99 -2.70 -6.50 0.05
C LEU A 99 -3.71 -6.06 1.10
N THR A 100 -4.59 -5.15 0.70
CA THR A 100 -5.69 -4.70 1.52
C THR A 100 -6.92 -5.61 1.36
N PRO A 101 -7.85 -5.62 2.33
CA PRO A 101 -9.09 -6.38 2.23
C PRO A 101 -9.92 -6.04 0.99
N GLU A 102 -9.98 -4.77 0.59
CA GLU A 102 -10.74 -4.29 -0.58
C GLU A 102 -10.11 -4.74 -1.90
N ILE A 103 -8.77 -4.75 -2.02
CA ILE A 103 -8.11 -5.29 -3.21
C ILE A 103 -8.39 -6.80 -3.32
N ILE A 104 -8.38 -7.53 -2.20
CA ILE A 104 -8.70 -8.97 -2.16
C ILE A 104 -10.16 -9.23 -2.50
N ALA A 105 -11.07 -8.35 -2.10
CA ALA A 105 -12.47 -8.43 -2.47
C ALA A 105 -12.74 -8.10 -3.95
N GLY A 106 -11.76 -7.53 -4.65
CA GLY A 106 -11.93 -7.03 -6.02
C GLY A 106 -12.68 -5.70 -6.06
N ASP A 107 -12.79 -5.00 -4.94
CA ASP A 107 -13.33 -3.66 -4.87
C ASP A 107 -12.30 -2.66 -5.43
N GLY A 108 -12.81 -1.51 -5.88
CA GLY A 108 -11.95 -0.39 -6.19
C GLY A 108 -11.09 0.00 -5.00
N HIS A 109 -9.93 0.59 -5.27
CA HIS A 109 -9.04 1.11 -4.25
C HIS A 109 -8.51 2.50 -4.61
N GLY A 110 -8.38 3.36 -3.60
CA GLY A 110 -7.81 4.70 -3.70
C GLY A 110 -6.49 4.85 -2.94
N ASP A 111 -6.22 6.05 -2.45
CA ASP A 111 -5.00 6.41 -1.71
C ASP A 111 -4.92 5.74 -0.32
N GLU A 112 -6.03 5.19 0.16
CA GLU A 112 -6.13 4.51 1.46
C GLU A 112 -5.32 3.21 1.58
N VAL A 113 -4.91 2.63 0.45
CA VAL A 113 -4.14 1.38 0.41
C VAL A 113 -2.74 1.60 0.97
N ASP A 114 -2.16 2.77 0.71
CA ASP A 114 -0.83 3.13 1.20
C ASP A 114 -0.80 3.19 2.73
N TRP A 115 -1.89 3.66 3.35
CA TRP A 115 -2.00 3.70 4.81
C TRP A 115 -2.05 2.30 5.42
N TRP A 116 -2.75 1.37 4.78
CA TRP A 116 -2.72 -0.03 5.20
C TRP A 116 -1.31 -0.61 5.11
N MET A 117 -0.63 -0.41 3.98
CA MET A 117 0.74 -0.89 3.79
C MET A 117 1.70 -0.31 4.84
N LEU A 118 1.53 0.97 5.19
CA LEU A 118 2.28 1.59 6.28
C LEU A 118 2.03 0.87 7.62
N GLY A 119 0.77 0.54 7.94
CA GLY A 119 0.44 -0.19 9.17
C GLY A 119 1.09 -1.58 9.22
N ILE A 120 1.07 -2.33 8.11
CA ILE A 120 1.74 -3.64 8.00
C ILE A 120 3.26 -3.47 8.18
N PHE A 121 3.84 -2.48 7.52
CA PHE A 121 5.28 -2.22 7.59
C PHE A 121 5.74 -1.84 9.00
N VAL A 122 4.99 -0.98 9.69
CA VAL A 122 5.32 -0.61 11.09
C VAL A 122 5.19 -1.83 12.00
N TYR A 123 4.15 -2.66 11.84
CA TYR A 123 4.05 -3.92 12.59
C TYR A 123 5.27 -4.82 12.35
N GLU A 124 5.64 -5.01 11.09
CA GLU A 124 6.80 -5.81 10.69
C GLU A 124 8.10 -5.26 11.27
N MET A 125 8.28 -3.94 11.34
CA MET A 125 9.46 -3.34 11.94
C MET A 125 9.61 -3.67 13.43
N PHE A 126 8.50 -3.82 14.17
CA PHE A 126 8.53 -4.21 15.59
C PHE A 126 8.66 -5.72 15.80
N TYR A 127 8.00 -6.53 14.98
CA TYR A 127 7.87 -7.98 15.20
C TYR A 127 8.72 -8.85 14.27
N GLY A 128 9.31 -8.28 13.22
CA GLY A 128 10.10 -8.97 12.20
C GLY A 128 9.29 -9.86 11.25
N VAL A 129 7.97 -9.89 11.40
CA VAL A 129 7.03 -10.68 10.59
C VAL A 129 5.75 -9.88 10.38
N THR A 130 5.05 -10.11 9.27
CA THR A 130 3.73 -9.50 9.05
C THR A 130 2.65 -10.24 9.85
N GLN A 131 1.64 -9.50 10.30
CA GLN A 131 0.56 -10.04 11.15
C GLN A 131 -0.29 -11.11 10.45
N PHE A 132 -0.43 -11.03 9.12
CA PHE A 132 -1.33 -11.88 8.35
C PHE A 132 -0.61 -12.99 7.58
N ARG A 133 0.74 -13.02 7.59
CA ARG A 133 1.55 -14.03 6.91
C ARG A 133 1.13 -15.45 7.27
N ARG A 134 0.95 -16.28 6.25
CA ARG A 134 0.86 -17.74 6.35
C ARG A 134 1.93 -18.39 5.45
N CYS A 135 2.03 -19.72 5.51
CA CYS A 135 2.95 -20.48 4.66
C CYS A 135 2.61 -20.31 3.17
N ASP A 136 1.32 -20.31 2.84
CA ASP A 136 0.83 -20.23 1.47
C ASP A 136 0.10 -18.90 1.21
N HIS A 137 -0.10 -18.59 -0.08
CA HIS A 137 -0.72 -17.35 -0.54
C HIS A 137 -2.20 -17.27 -0.19
N GLU A 138 -3.01 -18.27 -0.57
CA GLU A 138 -4.45 -18.33 -0.27
C GLU A 138 -4.79 -18.12 1.22
N PRO A 139 -4.21 -18.87 2.18
CA PRO A 139 -4.52 -18.65 3.59
C PRO A 139 -4.01 -17.30 4.11
N THR A 140 -3.01 -16.68 3.48
CA THR A 140 -2.59 -15.31 3.78
C THR A 140 -3.69 -14.32 3.40
N LEU A 141 -4.30 -14.45 2.21
CA LEU A 141 -5.38 -13.58 1.77
C LEU A 141 -6.61 -13.70 2.68
N VAL A 142 -7.00 -14.94 3.04
CA VAL A 142 -8.10 -15.18 3.99
C VAL A 142 -7.81 -14.55 5.35
N SER A 143 -6.56 -14.65 5.82
CA SER A 143 -6.11 -14.02 7.05
C SER A 143 -6.21 -12.49 6.99
N VAL A 144 -5.81 -11.87 5.87
CA VAL A 144 -5.95 -10.43 5.65
C VAL A 144 -7.40 -9.98 5.75
N VAL A 145 -8.37 -10.74 5.24
CA VAL A 145 -9.78 -10.35 5.27
C VAL A 145 -10.42 -10.63 6.64
N ALA A 146 -10.22 -11.82 7.20
CA ALA A 146 -11.01 -12.32 8.32
C ALA A 146 -10.34 -12.18 9.71
N ARG A 147 -9.00 -12.15 9.78
CA ARG A 147 -8.28 -12.14 11.06
C ARG A 147 -8.20 -10.72 11.63
N ALA A 148 -8.43 -10.62 12.94
CA ALA A 148 -8.20 -9.40 13.70
C ALA A 148 -6.69 -9.13 13.90
N LEU A 149 -6.32 -7.86 14.05
CA LEU A 149 -4.98 -7.48 14.47
C LEU A 149 -4.75 -7.93 15.92
N GLU A 150 -3.63 -8.59 16.16
CA GLU A 150 -3.20 -9.10 17.46
C GLU A 150 -1.78 -8.61 17.71
N PHE A 151 -1.48 -8.27 18.97
CA PHE A 151 -0.15 -7.87 19.39
C PHE A 151 0.42 -8.94 20.31
N PRO A 152 1.50 -9.64 19.92
CA PRO A 152 2.22 -10.54 20.80
C PRO A 152 2.70 -9.86 22.08
N TRP A 153 2.85 -10.64 23.17
CA TRP A 153 3.39 -10.14 24.44
C TRP A 153 4.86 -9.67 24.33
N LYS A 154 5.62 -10.24 23.39
CA LYS A 154 7.03 -9.90 23.14
C LYS A 154 7.30 -9.71 21.63
N PRO A 155 8.12 -8.72 21.24
CA PRO A 155 8.60 -7.60 22.06
C PRO A 155 7.44 -6.68 22.50
N ALA A 156 7.61 -6.02 23.64
CA ALA A 156 6.61 -5.07 24.14
C ALA A 156 6.69 -3.79 23.31
N VAL A 157 5.58 -3.45 22.65
CA VAL A 157 5.45 -2.24 21.83
C VAL A 157 4.76 -1.14 22.65
N PRO A 158 5.24 0.11 22.63
CA PRO A 158 4.59 1.23 23.32
C PRO A 158 3.13 1.43 22.86
N GLY A 159 2.26 1.92 23.76
CA GLY A 159 0.85 2.21 23.43
C GLY A 159 0.67 3.07 22.16
N PRO A 160 1.36 4.22 22.03
CA PRO A 160 1.29 5.03 20.82
C PRO A 160 1.75 4.30 19.56
N ALA A 161 2.70 3.37 19.65
CA ALA A 161 3.13 2.58 18.50
C ALA A 161 2.07 1.55 18.11
N LYS A 162 1.40 0.91 19.09
CA LYS A 162 0.27 0.01 18.82
C LYS A 162 -0.89 0.74 18.16
N GLU A 163 -1.19 1.96 18.59
CA GLU A 163 -2.22 2.79 17.96
C GLU A 163 -1.83 3.18 16.53
N LEU A 164 -0.57 3.57 16.29
CA LEU A 164 -0.08 3.88 14.95
C LEU A 164 -0.17 2.67 14.01
N ILE A 165 -0.09 1.44 14.53
CA ILE A 165 -0.29 0.21 13.75
C ILE A 165 -1.78 -0.11 13.58
N ALA A 166 -2.58 0.02 14.64
CA ALA A 166 -3.96 -0.44 14.66
C ALA A 166 -4.90 0.41 13.80
N HIS A 167 -4.75 1.74 13.83
CA HIS A 167 -5.68 2.62 13.12
C HIS A 167 -5.54 2.58 11.59
N PRO A 168 -4.35 2.41 10.99
CA PRO A 168 -4.25 2.17 9.54
C PRO A 168 -4.69 0.77 9.12
N LEU A 169 -4.64 -0.22 10.02
CA LEU A 169 -5.06 -1.62 9.75
C LEU A 169 -6.57 -1.89 9.97
N ILE A 170 -7.38 -0.84 9.99
CA ILE A 170 -8.84 -0.97 9.98
C ILE A 170 -9.26 -1.53 8.62
N LYS A 171 -10.10 -2.57 8.62
CA LYS A 171 -10.53 -3.24 7.37
C LYS A 171 -11.29 -2.28 6.46
N ASP A 172 -12.20 -1.49 7.03
CA ASP A 172 -12.95 -0.45 6.33
C ASP A 172 -12.00 0.69 5.87
N PRO A 173 -11.82 0.86 4.55
CA PRO A 173 -10.91 1.87 4.00
C PRO A 173 -11.26 3.30 4.41
N ALA A 174 -12.54 3.65 4.55
CA ALA A 174 -12.98 5.01 4.89
C ALA A 174 -12.64 5.40 6.34
N ARG A 175 -12.46 4.39 7.21
CA ARG A 175 -12.19 4.58 8.64
C ARG A 175 -10.71 4.50 9.00
N ARG A 176 -9.82 4.21 8.04
CA ARG A 176 -8.38 4.13 8.32
C ARG A 176 -7.80 5.50 8.65
N LEU A 177 -6.80 5.49 9.53
CA LEU A 177 -5.98 6.68 9.77
C LEU A 177 -5.28 7.09 8.47
N GLY A 178 -5.49 8.33 8.04
CA GLY A 178 -4.97 8.85 6.76
C GLY A 178 -6.04 8.93 5.66
N SER A 179 -7.14 8.20 5.75
CA SER A 179 -8.21 8.23 4.75
C SER A 179 -9.05 9.50 4.73
N THR A 180 -8.89 10.42 5.70
CA THR A 180 -9.53 11.74 5.65
C THR A 180 -8.50 12.85 5.55
N LEU A 181 -7.57 12.92 6.50
CA LEU A 181 -6.57 13.98 6.61
C LEU A 181 -5.22 13.63 5.94
N GLY A 182 -5.12 12.49 5.25
CA GLY A 182 -3.89 12.06 4.60
C GLY A 182 -2.72 11.91 5.56
N ALA A 183 -1.53 12.25 5.07
CA ALA A 183 -0.29 12.18 5.84
C ALA A 183 -0.30 13.04 7.11
N MET A 184 -1.14 14.09 7.19
CA MET A 184 -1.20 14.95 8.38
C MET A 184 -1.64 14.17 9.62
N ALA A 185 -2.63 13.27 9.50
CA ALA A 185 -3.10 12.46 10.62
C ALA A 185 -1.98 11.60 11.22
N ILE A 186 -1.12 11.05 10.36
CA ILE A 186 0.00 10.20 10.78
C ILE A 186 1.11 11.05 11.39
N LYS A 187 1.46 12.19 10.77
CA LYS A 187 2.50 13.10 11.28
C LYS A 187 2.18 13.66 12.66
N HIS A 188 0.91 13.92 12.95
CA HIS A 188 0.45 14.41 14.25
C HIS A 188 0.22 13.29 15.28
N HIS A 189 0.48 12.03 14.93
CA HIS A 189 0.29 10.92 15.86
C HIS A 189 1.26 11.04 17.06
N PRO A 190 0.81 10.73 18.31
CA PRO A 190 1.66 10.82 19.50
C PRO A 190 2.98 10.03 19.42
N PHE A 191 3.00 8.98 18.59
CA PHE A 191 4.22 8.21 18.31
C PHE A 191 5.37 9.06 17.75
N PHE A 192 5.08 10.11 16.99
CA PHE A 192 6.08 11.00 16.37
C PHE A 192 6.33 12.28 17.19
N THR A 193 5.82 12.38 18.42
CA THR A 193 6.03 13.53 19.31
C THR A 193 7.29 13.33 20.16
N GLY A 194 8.44 13.16 19.50
CA GLY A 194 9.74 12.85 20.13
C GLY A 194 10.86 13.76 19.68
#